data_AF-A0A101ME24-F1
#
_entry.id   AF-A0A101ME24-F1
#
_cell.length_a   1.000
_cell.length_b   1.000
_cell.length_c   1.000
_cell.angle_alpha   90.00
_cell.angle_beta   90.00
_cell.angle_gamma   90.00
#
_symmetry.space_group_name_H-M   'P 1'
#
loop_
_entity.id
_entity.type
_entity.pdbx_description
1 polymer ?
#
loop_
_entity_poly.entity_id
_entity_poly.type
_entity_poly.pdbx_seq_one_letter_code
_entity_poly.pdbx_strand_id
1 'polypeptide(L)'
;MGSLKRVLLFLYINILASTCRVFSLIAPLSHPSTFTFFTSTFTILYYSLFFLYSVLDLLSLLLAFTSFTMNRSPSYDGRSGSRGSHSNSSAFSPNANANEDWTKISDLAERRRIQNRIAQRNYRK
;
A
#
# COMPACT_ATOMS: atom_id res chain seq x y z
N MET A 1 13.40 -8.21 3.01
CA MET A 1 13.21 -6.76 3.25
C MET A 1 13.70 -6.25 4.62
N GLY A 2 13.50 -6.97 5.74
CA GLY A 2 13.79 -6.42 7.09
C GLY A 2 15.28 -6.11 7.37
N SER A 3 16.21 -6.87 6.80
CA SER A 3 17.65 -6.65 7.03
C SER A 3 18.15 -5.35 6.38
N LEU A 4 17.74 -5.04 5.15
CA LEU A 4 18.17 -3.85 4.41
C LEU A 4 17.73 -2.54 5.11
N LYS A 5 16.50 -2.50 5.62
CA LYS A 5 15.99 -1.34 6.37
C LYS A 5 16.78 -1.09 7.66
N ARG A 6 17.16 -2.16 8.37
CA ARG A 6 18.01 -2.07 9.57
C ARG A 6 19.41 -1.58 9.25
N VAL A 7 20.00 -2.06 8.14
CA VAL A 7 21.30 -1.59 7.66
C VAL A 7 21.25 -0.11 7.27
N LEU A 8 20.22 0.33 6.53
CA LEU A 8 20.06 1.73 6.15
C LEU A 8 19.85 2.65 7.38
N LEU A 9 19.05 2.22 8.35
CA LEU A 9 18.86 2.95 9.60
C LEU A 9 20.18 3.05 10.39
N PHE A 10 20.93 1.96 10.48
CA PHE A 10 22.23 1.94 11.15
C PHE A 10 23.22 2.86 10.43
N LEU A 11 23.28 2.80 9.09
CA LEU A 11 24.13 3.68 8.29
C LEU A 11 23.76 5.15 8.51
N TYR A 12 22.46 5.46 8.50
CA TYR A 12 21.94 6.80 8.73
C TYR A 12 22.33 7.35 10.10
N ILE A 13 22.16 6.57 11.17
CA ILE A 13 22.54 6.97 12.54
C ILE A 13 24.05 7.19 12.64
N ASN A 14 24.87 6.32 12.04
CA ASN A 14 26.32 6.44 12.07
C ASN A 14 26.81 7.66 11.26
N ILE A 15 26.21 7.92 10.10
CA ILE A 15 26.51 9.12 9.30
C ILE A 15 26.15 10.36 10.11
N LEU A 16 24.96 10.42 10.70
CA LEU A 16 24.51 11.55 11.51
C LEU A 16 25.45 11.79 12.71
N ALA A 17 25.78 10.73 13.46
CA ALA A 17 26.69 10.82 14.61
C ALA A 17 28.11 11.25 14.21
N SER A 18 28.63 10.73 13.10
CA SER A 18 29.94 11.12 12.55
C SER A 18 29.94 12.58 12.13
N THR A 19 28.89 13.05 11.46
CA THR A 19 28.78 14.45 11.04
C THR A 19 28.61 15.40 12.21
N CYS A 20 27.88 15.05 13.27
CA CYS A 20 27.82 15.86 14.48
C CYS A 20 29.20 15.98 15.13
N ARG A 21 29.98 14.90 15.21
CA ARG A 21 31.35 14.92 15.75
C ARG A 21 32.28 15.78 14.92
N VAL A 22 32.27 15.61 13.60
CA VAL A 22 33.09 16.41 12.68
C VAL A 22 32.67 17.88 12.78
N PHE A 23 31.38 18.20 12.71
CA PHE A 23 30.86 19.56 12.85
C PHE A 23 31.31 20.22 14.17
N SER A 24 31.22 19.54 15.30
CA SER A 24 31.68 20.07 16.60
C SER A 24 33.18 20.37 16.64
N LEU A 25 34.00 19.71 15.82
CA LEU A 25 35.45 19.93 15.74
C LEU A 25 35.83 21.07 14.80
N ILE A 26 35.13 21.24 13.67
CA ILE A 26 35.44 22.27 12.66
C ILE A 26 34.67 23.58 12.86
N ALA A 27 33.50 23.57 13.54
CA ALA A 27 32.68 24.77 13.77
C ALA A 27 33.44 25.99 14.35
N PRO A 28 34.36 25.85 15.33
CA PRO A 28 35.08 27.01 15.85
C PRO A 28 36.24 27.51 14.95
N LEU A 29 36.60 26.77 13.90
CA LEU A 29 37.78 27.04 13.05
C LEU A 29 37.43 27.30 11.58
N SER A 30 36.16 27.12 11.18
CA SER A 30 35.73 27.17 9.78
C SER A 30 35.33 28.58 9.34
N HIS A 31 35.88 29.02 8.20
CA HIS A 31 35.36 30.19 7.46
C HIS A 31 33.89 29.97 7.05
N PRO A 32 33.08 31.03 6.90
CA PRO A 32 31.66 30.89 6.58
C PRO A 32 31.39 30.07 5.31
N SER A 33 32.25 30.16 4.29
CA SER A 33 32.12 29.43 3.03
C SER A 33 32.32 27.92 3.16
N THR A 34 33.24 27.46 4.01
CA THR A 34 33.44 26.02 4.26
C THR A 34 32.30 25.44 5.09
N PHE A 35 31.72 26.23 5.99
CA PHE A 35 30.52 25.88 6.74
C PHE A 35 29.30 25.68 5.83
N THR A 36 29.04 26.60 4.90
CA THR A 36 27.91 26.47 3.96
C THR A 36 28.08 25.29 3.02
N PHE A 37 29.30 25.03 2.55
CA PHE A 37 29.58 23.87 1.69
C PHE A 37 29.36 22.54 2.43
N PHE A 38 29.85 22.43 3.67
CA PHE A 38 29.68 21.22 4.49
C PHE A 38 28.21 20.95 4.83
N THR A 39 27.48 21.98 5.25
CA THR A 39 26.04 21.85 5.57
C THR A 39 25.21 21.55 4.32
N SER A 40 25.50 22.17 3.18
CA SER A 40 24.82 21.89 1.90
C SER A 40 25.05 20.47 1.42
N THR A 41 26.30 20.00 1.37
CA THR A 41 26.63 18.63 0.96
C THR A 41 26.00 17.58 1.88
N PHE A 42 26.03 17.81 3.19
CA PHE A 42 25.37 16.92 4.14
C PHE A 42 23.84 16.89 3.96
N THR A 43 23.23 18.06 3.77
CA THR A 43 21.80 18.19 3.54
C THR A 43 21.37 17.44 2.28
N ILE A 44 22.15 17.56 1.20
CA ILE A 44 21.93 16.82 -0.05
C ILE A 44 22.00 15.31 0.22
N LEU A 45 23.08 14.82 0.84
CA LEU A 45 23.25 13.39 1.14
C LEU A 45 22.11 12.84 2.02
N TYR A 46 21.70 13.61 3.02
CA TYR A 46 20.59 13.23 3.91
C TYR A 46 19.28 13.08 3.15
N TYR A 47 18.89 14.09 2.38
CA TYR A 47 17.64 14.06 1.61
C TYR A 47 17.68 12.99 0.51
N SER A 48 18.83 12.77 -0.13
CA SER A 48 18.98 11.68 -1.11
C SER A 48 18.80 10.31 -0.49
N LEU A 49 19.38 10.07 0.71
CA LEU A 49 19.23 8.78 1.41
C LEU A 49 17.77 8.56 1.88
N PHE A 50 17.14 9.62 2.39
CA PHE A 50 15.74 9.60 2.81
C PHE A 50 14.78 9.32 1.66
N PHE A 51 15.03 9.94 0.50
CA PHE A 51 14.26 9.70 -0.72
C PHE A 51 14.35 8.23 -1.16
N LEU A 52 15.56 7.67 -1.19
CA LEU A 52 15.79 6.26 -1.51
C LEU A 52 15.04 5.32 -0.55
N TYR A 53 15.11 5.60 0.75
CA TYR A 53 14.39 4.81 1.76
C TYR A 53 12.88 4.86 1.54
N SER A 54 12.32 6.05 1.27
CA SER A 54 10.89 6.23 1.03
C SER A 54 10.42 5.49 -0.22
N VAL A 55 11.20 5.53 -1.31
CA VAL A 55 10.89 4.79 -2.54
C VAL A 55 10.88 3.28 -2.30
N LEU A 56 11.87 2.76 -1.58
CA LEU A 56 11.93 1.33 -1.24
C LEU A 56 10.75 0.89 -0.37
N ASP A 57 10.27 1.76 0.53
CA ASP A 57 9.11 1.48 1.36
C ASP A 57 7.81 1.45 0.54
N LEU A 58 7.61 2.44 -0.32
CA LEU A 58 6.47 2.47 -1.25
C LEU A 58 6.47 1.28 -2.21
N LEU A 59 7.63 0.87 -2.72
CA LEU A 59 7.76 -0.31 -3.56
C LEU A 59 7.41 -1.60 -2.78
N SER A 60 7.84 -1.68 -1.52
CA SER A 60 7.48 -2.79 -0.63
C SER A 60 5.97 -2.85 -0.39
N LEU A 61 5.34 -1.71 -0.17
CA LEU A 61 3.89 -1.59 0.02
C LEU A 61 3.12 -1.97 -1.26
N LEU A 62 3.60 -1.53 -2.42
CA LEU A 62 3.03 -1.88 -3.72
C LEU A 62 3.11 -3.38 -3.97
N LEU A 63 4.26 -4.01 -3.72
CA LEU A 63 4.43 -5.47 -3.84
C LEU A 63 3.51 -6.22 -2.87
N ALA A 64 3.37 -5.75 -1.63
CA ALA A 64 2.45 -6.33 -0.65
C ALA A 64 0.99 -6.21 -1.10
N PHE A 65 0.59 -5.06 -1.67
CA PHE A 65 -0.74 -4.85 -2.21
C PHE A 65 -1.02 -5.78 -3.40
N THR A 66 -0.11 -5.87 -4.37
CA THR A 66 -0.23 -6.77 -5.52
C THR A 66 -0.29 -8.25 -5.08
N SER A 67 0.47 -8.62 -4.05
CA SER A 67 0.42 -9.98 -3.48
C SER A 67 -0.91 -10.24 -2.76
N PHE A 68 -1.45 -9.26 -2.03
CA PHE A 68 -2.75 -9.37 -1.36
C PHE A 68 -3.92 -9.49 -2.35
N THR A 69 -3.87 -8.78 -3.48
CA THR A 69 -4.92 -8.90 -4.51
C THR A 69 -4.84 -10.21 -5.28
N MET A 70 -3.65 -10.72 -5.55
CA MET A 70 -3.42 -11.97 -6.31
C MET A 70 -3.60 -13.24 -5.48
N ASN A 71 -3.45 -13.17 -4.15
CA ASN A 71 -3.64 -14.33 -3.25
C ASN A 71 -5.12 -14.54 -2.83
N ARG A 72 -6.06 -13.80 -3.43
CA ARG A 72 -7.50 -14.13 -3.38
C ARG A 72 -7.81 -15.23 -4.40
N SER A 73 -7.27 -16.42 -4.19
CA SER A 73 -7.83 -17.63 -4.78
C SER A 73 -9.19 -17.84 -4.12
N PRO A 74 -10.31 -17.84 -4.86
CA PRO A 74 -11.56 -18.39 -4.32
C PRO A 74 -11.28 -19.88 -4.10
N SER A 75 -11.03 -20.29 -2.85
CA SER A 75 -11.09 -21.70 -2.50
C SER A 75 -12.55 -22.09 -2.65
N TYR A 76 -12.91 -22.59 -3.83
CA TYR A 76 -14.10 -23.38 -4.00
C TYR A 76 -13.86 -24.66 -3.21
N ASP A 77 -14.31 -24.66 -1.95
CA ASP A 77 -14.49 -25.90 -1.21
C ASP A 77 -15.50 -26.74 -1.99
N GLY A 78 -14.95 -27.65 -2.80
CA GLY A 78 -15.67 -28.69 -3.51
C GLY A 78 -16.19 -29.71 -2.50
N ARG A 79 -17.19 -29.32 -1.70
CA ARG A 79 -17.94 -30.26 -0.87
C ARG A 79 -19.02 -30.87 -1.76
N SER A 80 -18.78 -32.10 -2.19
CA SER A 80 -19.76 -32.95 -2.87
C SER A 80 -21.06 -32.99 -2.08
N GLY A 81 -22.12 -32.41 -2.64
CA GLY A 81 -23.43 -32.36 -2.00
C GLY A 81 -24.54 -32.32 -3.04
N SER A 82 -25.02 -33.50 -3.40
CA SER A 82 -26.32 -33.79 -4.00
C SER A 82 -26.67 -33.20 -5.37
N ARG A 83 -26.76 -34.10 -6.35
CA ARG A 83 -27.49 -33.92 -7.61
C ARG A 83 -28.96 -33.64 -7.28
N GLY A 84 -29.36 -32.37 -7.30
CA GLY A 84 -30.74 -31.94 -7.08
C GLY A 84 -31.12 -30.89 -8.10
N SER A 85 -31.88 -31.32 -9.12
CA SER A 85 -32.61 -30.52 -10.08
C SER A 85 -33.19 -29.23 -9.50
N HIS A 86 -32.74 -28.05 -9.95
CA HIS A 86 -33.50 -26.79 -10.01
C HIS A 86 -32.91 -25.94 -11.15
N SER A 87 -33.58 -25.93 -12.30
CA SER A 87 -34.45 -24.84 -12.74
C SER A 87 -33.70 -23.56 -13.09
N ASN A 88 -33.44 -23.43 -14.40
CA ASN A 88 -33.39 -22.20 -15.17
C ASN A 88 -33.39 -20.87 -14.38
N SER A 89 -32.23 -20.49 -13.82
CA SER A 89 -32.01 -19.15 -13.27
C SER A 89 -30.86 -18.49 -14.03
N SER A 90 -31.16 -18.14 -15.28
CA SER A 90 -30.30 -17.28 -16.10
C SER A 90 -30.15 -15.91 -15.41
N ALA A 91 -28.96 -15.32 -15.51
CA ALA A 91 -28.65 -13.98 -15.00
C ALA A 91 -29.45 -12.83 -15.68
N PHE A 92 -30.46 -13.17 -16.47
CA PHE A 92 -31.34 -12.30 -17.24
C PHE A 92 -32.83 -12.45 -16.86
N SER A 93 -33.13 -13.04 -15.70
CA SER A 93 -34.53 -13.19 -15.28
C SER A 93 -35.17 -11.83 -14.96
N PRO A 94 -36.30 -11.45 -15.60
CA PRO A 94 -37.00 -10.17 -15.39
C PRO A 94 -37.55 -9.97 -13.97
N ASN A 95 -37.58 -11.02 -13.14
CA ASN A 95 -38.11 -11.00 -11.77
C ASN A 95 -37.08 -10.59 -10.69
N ALA A 96 -35.85 -10.23 -11.05
CA ALA A 96 -34.86 -9.72 -10.09
C ALA A 96 -35.17 -8.26 -9.75
N ASN A 97 -36.04 -8.08 -8.75
CA ASN A 97 -36.55 -6.80 -8.24
C ASN A 97 -35.53 -5.65 -8.33
N ALA A 98 -35.89 -4.60 -9.06
CA ALA A 98 -35.10 -3.38 -9.24
C ALA A 98 -35.02 -2.50 -7.97
N ASN A 99 -35.57 -2.96 -6.85
CA ASN A 99 -35.84 -2.16 -5.65
C ASN A 99 -35.31 -2.83 -4.37
N GLU A 100 -34.23 -3.61 -4.43
CA GLU A 100 -33.49 -3.99 -3.23
C GLU A 100 -32.88 -2.72 -2.60
N ASP A 101 -33.62 -2.10 -1.68
CA ASP A 101 -33.21 -0.94 -0.89
C ASP A 101 -31.93 -1.28 -0.09
N TRP A 102 -30.76 -1.10 -0.69
CA TRP A 102 -29.45 -1.32 -0.06
C TRP A 102 -29.27 -0.51 1.24
N THR A 103 -30.08 0.53 1.43
CA THR A 103 -30.17 1.34 2.65
C THR A 103 -30.79 0.58 3.82
N LYS A 104 -31.59 -0.47 3.58
CA LYS A 104 -32.26 -1.29 4.60
C LYS A 104 -31.48 -2.54 5.01
N ILE A 105 -30.37 -2.84 4.33
CA ILE A 105 -29.50 -3.98 4.65
C ILE A 105 -28.56 -3.58 5.78
N SER A 106 -28.60 -4.34 6.88
CA SER A 106 -27.76 -4.17 8.07
C SER A 106 -26.35 -4.74 7.89
N ASP A 107 -26.21 -5.81 7.10
CA ASP A 107 -24.91 -6.40 6.79
C ASP A 107 -24.12 -5.59 5.75
N LEU A 108 -22.90 -5.19 6.11
CA LEU A 108 -22.04 -4.35 5.29
C LEU A 108 -21.54 -5.10 4.04
N ALA A 109 -21.27 -6.40 4.16
CA ALA A 109 -20.75 -7.21 3.07
C ALA A 109 -21.82 -7.41 1.98
N GLU A 110 -23.04 -7.73 2.38
CA GLU A 110 -24.17 -7.88 1.46
C GLU A 110 -24.56 -6.56 0.81
N ARG A 111 -24.56 -5.44 1.57
CA ARG A 111 -24.71 -4.09 1.01
C ARG A 111 -23.69 -3.82 -0.09
N ARG A 112 -22.40 -4.16 0.13
CA ARG A 112 -21.33 -3.92 -0.83
C ARG A 112 -21.51 -4.76 -2.12
N ARG A 113 -22.02 -5.99 -2.02
CA ARG A 113 -22.31 -6.85 -3.18
C ARG A 113 -23.39 -6.25 -4.07
N ILE A 114 -24.44 -5.71 -3.47
CA ILE A 114 -25.56 -5.09 -4.20
C ILE A 114 -25.11 -3.78 -4.87
N GLN A 115 -24.34 -2.95 -4.17
CA GLN A 115 -23.73 -1.75 -4.76
C GLN A 115 -22.91 -2.07 -6.02
N ASN A 116 -22.04 -3.09 -5.95
CA ASN A 116 -21.23 -3.50 -7.09
C ASN A 116 -22.10 -4.01 -8.26
N ARG A 117 -23.18 -4.74 -7.96
CA ARG A 117 -24.12 -5.23 -8.97
C ARG A 117 -24.81 -4.09 -9.72
N ILE A 118 -25.23 -3.05 -9.01
CA ILE A 118 -25.87 -1.87 -9.59
C ILE A 118 -24.87 -1.06 -10.42
N ALA A 119 -23.67 -0.80 -9.88
CA ALA A 119 -22.61 -0.09 -10.60
C ALA A 119 -22.25 -0.80 -11.91
N GLN A 120 -22.16 -2.13 -11.89
CA GLN A 120 -21.86 -2.92 -13.08
C GLN A 120 -22.95 -2.82 -14.15
N ARG A 121 -24.22 -2.78 -13.75
CA ARG A 121 -25.35 -2.58 -14.66
C ARG A 121 -25.31 -1.18 -15.27
N ASN A 122 -24.99 -0.15 -14.49
CA ASN A 122 -24.86 1.23 -14.97
C ASN A 122 -23.66 1.42 -15.91
N TYR A 123 -22.57 0.68 -15.71
CA TYR A 123 -21.41 0.72 -16.62
C TYR A 123 -21.71 0.08 -17.98
N ARG A 124 -22.58 -0.93 -18.03
CA ARG A 124 -22.91 -1.66 -19.27
C ARG A 124 -24.03 -1.02 -20.09
N LYS A 125 -24.65 0.03 -19.57
CA LYS A 125 -25.67 0.84 -20.24
C LYS A 125 -25.02 2.09 -20.79
#